data_AF-D7NGK0-F1
#
_entry.id   AF-D7NGK0-F1
#
_cell.length_a   1.000
_cell.length_b   1.000
_cell.length_c   1.000
_cell.angle_alpha   90.00
_cell.angle_beta   90.00
_cell.angle_gamma   90.00
#
_symmetry.space_group_name_H-M   'P 1'
#
loop_
_entity.id
_entity.type
_entity.pdbx_description
1 polymer ?
#
loop_
_entity_poly.entity_id
_entity_poly.type
_entity_poly.pdbx_seq_one_letter_code
_entity_poly.pdbx_strand_id
1 'polypeptide(L)'
;MAKYDDGYLKRRQINGALFGELRYYFLNGNLQQLGEYYSRDFECGIWKEYDIEGHLLKEVNKDEPYKQFSWQKVLLFTKKKDIDLNDERTYVGRYIDESNIPCWDISWHKKGEGFGRNVVIDARNGRIINETISCMEK
;
A
#
# COMPACT_ATOMS: atom_id res chain seq x y z
N MET A 1 -10.35 12.02 14.69
CA MET A 1 -9.08 11.96 15.45
C MET A 1 -9.20 10.78 16.39
N ALA A 2 -8.36 9.76 16.24
CA ALA A 2 -8.32 8.65 17.19
C ALA A 2 -7.28 8.99 18.26
N LYS A 3 -7.66 8.92 19.54
CA LYS A 3 -6.77 9.11 20.69
C LYS A 3 -6.48 7.74 21.28
N TYR A 4 -5.21 7.48 21.54
CA TYR A 4 -4.70 6.29 22.23
C TYR A 4 -3.98 6.76 23.50
N ASP A 5 -3.75 5.86 24.46
CA ASP A 5 -3.12 6.22 25.74
C ASP A 5 -1.68 6.76 25.59
N ASP A 6 -1.06 6.57 24.43
CA ASP A 6 0.30 7.00 24.07
C ASP A 6 0.37 8.16 23.06
N GLY A 7 -0.76 8.61 22.50
CA GLY A 7 -0.74 9.65 21.47
C GLY A 7 -2.04 9.81 20.68
N TYR A 8 -1.96 10.44 19.51
CA TYR A 8 -3.10 10.54 18.61
C TYR A 8 -2.71 10.50 17.13
N LEU A 9 -3.64 10.00 16.31
CA LEU A 9 -3.48 9.82 14.88
C LEU A 9 -4.27 10.86 14.07
N LYS A 10 -3.60 11.46 13.08
CA LYS A 10 -4.23 12.27 12.03
C LYS A 10 -4.00 11.63 10.66
N ARG A 11 -5.08 11.44 9.92
CA ARG A 11 -5.11 11.01 8.52
C ARG A 11 -5.49 12.20 7.64
N ARG A 12 -4.72 12.46 6.59
CA ARG A 12 -5.09 13.40 5.53
C ARG A 12 -5.28 12.59 4.24
N GLN A 13 -6.54 12.30 3.94
CA GLN A 13 -6.97 11.62 2.71
C GLN A 13 -7.76 12.60 1.85
N ILE A 14 -7.40 12.74 0.58
CA ILE A 14 -8.22 13.47 -0.38
C ILE A 14 -9.24 12.48 -0.96
N ASN A 15 -10.52 12.86 -1.02
CA ASN A 15 -11.56 12.01 -1.60
C ASN A 15 -11.21 11.62 -3.04
N GLY A 16 -11.23 10.33 -3.33
CA GLY A 16 -10.86 9.78 -4.64
C GLY A 16 -9.35 9.72 -4.92
N ALA A 17 -8.49 10.17 -4.00
CA ALA A 17 -7.05 9.95 -4.13
C ALA A 17 -6.67 8.52 -3.69
N LEU A 18 -5.78 7.90 -4.44
CA LEU A 18 -5.21 6.59 -4.10
C LEU A 18 -4.25 6.65 -2.91
N PHE A 19 -3.64 7.81 -2.66
CA PHE A 19 -2.66 8.00 -1.61
C PHE A 19 -3.16 9.01 -0.58
N GLY A 20 -2.75 8.77 0.66
CA GLY A 20 -3.00 9.65 1.79
C GLY A 20 -1.76 9.79 2.64
N GLU A 21 -1.81 10.74 3.56
CA GLU A 21 -0.72 11.02 4.47
C GLU A 21 -1.12 10.69 5.90
N LEU A 22 -0.20 10.06 6.63
CA LEU A 22 -0.37 9.63 8.00
C LEU A 22 0.56 10.40 8.91
N ARG A 23 0.02 10.95 10.00
CA ARG A 23 0.78 11.61 11.06
C ARG A 23 0.39 11.06 12.43
N TYR A 24 1.37 10.56 13.15
CA TYR A 24 1.25 10.19 14.56
C TYR A 24 1.88 11.26 15.42
N TYR A 25 1.26 11.55 16.55
CA TYR A 25 1.72 12.56 17.49
C TYR A 25 1.77 11.98 18.90
N PHE A 26 2.80 12.35 19.63
CA PHE A 26 2.85 12.16 21.08
C PHE A 26 1.76 13.01 21.77
N LEU A 27 1.45 12.68 23.03
CA LEU A 27 0.49 13.46 23.84
C LEU A 27 0.89 14.93 24.02
N ASN A 28 2.19 15.25 24.00
CA ASN A 28 2.69 16.63 24.04
C ASN A 28 2.44 17.42 22.74
N GLY A 29 1.93 16.77 21.69
CA GLY A 29 1.64 17.37 20.40
C GLY A 29 2.79 17.34 19.40
N ASN A 30 3.99 16.86 19.78
CA ASN A 30 5.10 16.68 18.87
C ASN A 30 4.84 15.51 17.92
N LEU A 31 5.36 15.65 16.70
CA LEU A 31 5.25 14.63 15.67
C LEU A 31 6.08 13.42 16.08
N GLN A 32 5.48 12.24 16.08
CA GLN A 32 6.13 10.95 16.36
C GLN A 32 6.52 10.25 15.06
N GLN A 33 5.61 10.23 14.09
CA GLN A 33 5.84 9.54 12.82
C GLN A 33 5.07 10.21 11.69
N LEU A 34 5.66 10.22 10.49
CA LEU A 34 5.07 10.76 9.27
C LEU A 34 5.40 9.88 8.08
N GLY A 35 4.40 9.63 7.24
CA GLY A 35 4.60 8.94 5.96
C GLY A 35 3.37 8.98 5.07
N GLU A 36 3.50 8.37 3.89
CA GLU A 36 2.43 8.19 2.93
C GLU A 36 1.90 6.75 3.00
N TYR A 37 0.64 6.55 2.64
CA TYR A 37 0.03 5.24 2.48
C TYR A 37 -0.87 5.20 1.27
N TYR A 38 -0.93 4.04 0.63
CA TYR A 38 -1.98 3.68 -0.31
C TYR A 38 -3.27 3.45 0.46
N SER A 39 -4.33 4.16 0.10
CA SER A 39 -5.54 4.36 0.91
C SER A 39 -6.25 3.08 1.33
N ARG A 40 -5.98 1.99 0.62
CA ARG A 40 -6.63 0.69 0.84
C ARG A 40 -5.77 -0.34 1.58
N ASP A 41 -4.46 -0.18 1.71
CA ASP A 41 -3.65 -1.32 2.17
C ASP A 41 -2.27 -1.01 2.79
N PHE A 42 -1.34 -0.36 2.06
CA PHE A 42 0.08 -0.37 2.43
C PHE A 42 0.71 1.01 2.64
N GLU A 43 1.73 1.08 3.48
CA GLU A 43 2.60 2.24 3.66
C GLU A 43 3.56 2.41 2.48
N CYS A 44 3.79 3.63 2.00
CA CYS A 44 4.68 3.95 0.87
C CYS A 44 5.52 5.22 1.09
N GLY A 45 6.46 5.45 0.18
CA GLY A 45 7.39 6.57 0.27
C GLY A 45 8.35 6.48 1.46
N ILE A 46 8.86 7.65 1.86
CA ILE A 46 9.78 7.78 2.99
C ILE A 46 8.98 7.98 4.27
N TRP A 47 9.18 7.09 5.23
CA TRP A 47 8.64 7.19 6.57
C TRP A 47 9.69 7.72 7.53
N LYS A 48 9.29 8.70 8.33
CA LYS A 48 10.16 9.39 9.29
C LYS A 48 9.64 9.14 10.71
N GLU A 49 10.55 8.83 11.63
CA GLU A 49 10.28 8.65 13.05
C GLU A 49 11.07 9.68 13.85
N TYR A 50 10.44 10.24 14.88
CA TYR A 50 10.98 11.31 15.70
C TYR A 50 10.87 10.95 17.19
N ASP A 51 11.77 11.48 18.01
CA ASP A 51 11.66 11.40 19.46
C ASP A 51 10.62 12.38 20.02
N ILE A 52 10.35 12.28 21.32
CA ILE A 52 9.36 13.12 22.01
C ILE A 52 9.72 14.61 22.00
N GLU A 53 10.99 14.97 21.78
CA GLU A 53 11.49 16.34 21.68
C GLU A 53 11.40 16.89 20.25
N GLY A 54 11.18 16.01 19.26
CA GLY A 54 11.03 16.33 17.84
C GLY A 54 12.29 16.10 17.00
N HIS A 55 13.32 15.44 17.54
CA HIS A 55 14.52 15.09 16.77
C HIS A 55 14.26 13.87 15.89
N LEU A 56 14.77 13.90 14.66
CA LEU A 56 14.65 12.79 13.72
C LEU A 56 15.50 11.60 14.20
N LEU A 57 14.85 10.46 14.43
CA LEU A 57 15.50 9.21 14.83
C LEU A 57 15.81 8.33 13.63
N LYS A 58 14.89 8.25 12.67
CA LYS A 58 14.97 7.27 11.58
C LYS A 58 14.23 7.72 10.33
N GLU A 59 14.77 7.33 9.18
CA GLU A 59 14.08 7.38 7.89
C GLU A 59 14.09 5.99 7.24
N VAL A 60 12.95 5.56 6.72
CA VAL A 60 12.80 4.27 6.01
C VAL A 60 12.11 4.51 4.69
N ASN A 61 12.77 4.17 3.59
CA ASN A 61 12.11 4.12 2.29
C ASN A 61 11.30 2.83 2.17
N LYS A 62 9.98 2.91 2.33
CA LYS A 62 9.06 1.76 2.24
C LYS A 62 8.96 1.21 0.82
N ASP A 63 9.34 2.00 -0.19
CA ASP A 63 9.34 1.57 -1.59
C ASP A 63 10.65 0.86 -1.99
N GLU A 64 11.67 0.90 -1.15
CA GLU A 64 12.99 0.33 -1.45
C GLU A 64 12.95 -1.15 -1.86
N PRO A 65 12.21 -2.04 -1.16
CA PRO A 65 12.12 -3.44 -1.57
C PRO A 65 11.45 -3.63 -2.93
N TYR A 66 10.59 -2.69 -3.34
CA TYR A 66 9.75 -2.78 -4.53
C TYR A 66 10.33 -2.00 -5.71
N LYS A 67 11.52 -1.38 -5.58
CA LYS A 67 12.06 -0.46 -6.59
C LYS A 67 12.20 -1.05 -8.00
N GLN A 68 12.46 -2.36 -8.11
CA GLN A 68 12.64 -3.02 -9.40
C GLN A 68 11.33 -3.19 -10.15
N PHE A 69 10.26 -3.57 -9.47
CA PHE A 69 8.88 -3.52 -9.96
C PHE A 69 8.10 -2.46 -9.19
N SER A 70 8.37 -1.19 -9.48
CA SER A 70 7.83 -0.07 -8.72
C SER A 70 6.32 0.11 -8.90
N TRP A 71 5.73 1.01 -8.11
CA TRP A 71 4.34 1.44 -8.28
C TRP A 71 4.03 1.90 -9.72
N GLN A 72 4.95 2.60 -10.39
CA GLN A 72 4.76 2.98 -11.80
C GLN A 72 4.60 1.75 -12.72
N LYS A 73 5.30 0.65 -12.45
CA LYS A 73 5.14 -0.61 -13.19
C LYS A 73 3.81 -1.30 -12.86
N VAL A 74 3.34 -1.18 -11.62
CA VAL A 74 1.98 -1.60 -11.22
C VAL A 74 0.93 -0.80 -12.00
N LEU A 75 1.04 0.54 -12.08
CA LEU A 75 0.14 1.38 -12.88
C LEU A 75 0.13 1.00 -14.37
N LEU A 76 1.29 0.67 -14.93
CA LEU A 76 1.38 0.20 -16.32
C LEU A 76 0.72 -1.18 -16.50
N PHE A 77 0.89 -2.07 -15.52
CA PHE A 77 0.24 -3.38 -15.52
C PHE A 77 -1.29 -3.24 -15.46
N THR A 78 -1.81 -2.45 -14.52
CA THR A 78 -3.26 -2.24 -14.37
C THR A 78 -3.88 -1.60 -15.60
N LYS A 79 -3.21 -0.59 -16.17
CA LYS A 79 -3.64 0.03 -17.44
C LYS A 79 -3.69 -0.97 -18.60
N LYS A 80 -2.69 -1.83 -18.75
CA LYS A 80 -2.65 -2.85 -19.82
C LYS A 80 -3.76 -3.90 -19.69
N LYS A 81 -4.19 -4.18 -18.47
CA LYS A 81 -5.22 -5.17 -18.15
C LYS A 81 -6.62 -4.55 -18.01
N ASP A 82 -6.76 -3.25 -18.22
CA ASP A 82 -8.00 -2.49 -18.05
C ASP A 82 -8.59 -2.65 -16.63
N ILE A 83 -7.71 -2.56 -15.63
CA ILE A 83 -8.07 -2.67 -14.21
C ILE A 83 -8.36 -1.27 -13.67
N ASP A 84 -9.57 -1.06 -13.15
CA ASP A 84 -9.94 0.17 -12.45
C ASP A 84 -9.48 0.09 -10.98
N LEU A 85 -8.49 0.92 -10.61
CA LEU A 85 -7.96 1.02 -9.25
C LEU A 85 -8.95 1.67 -8.26
N ASN A 86 -10.00 2.31 -8.75
CA ASN A 86 -11.05 2.89 -7.91
C ASN A 86 -12.23 1.93 -7.67
N ASP A 87 -12.34 0.82 -8.42
CA ASP A 87 -13.35 -0.22 -8.14
C ASP A 87 -13.09 -0.79 -6.74
N GLU A 88 -14.14 -0.86 -5.92
CA GLU A 88 -14.08 -1.38 -4.55
C GLU A 88 -13.71 -2.87 -4.49
N ARG A 89 -13.85 -3.58 -5.61
CA ARG A 89 -13.46 -4.98 -5.78
C ARG A 89 -12.06 -5.12 -6.40
N THR A 90 -11.34 -4.02 -6.58
CA THR A 90 -9.92 -4.04 -6.92
C THR A 90 -9.11 -3.88 -5.64
N TYR A 91 -8.25 -4.86 -5.38
CA TYR A 91 -7.28 -4.82 -4.32
C TYR A 91 -5.88 -4.69 -4.91
N VAL A 92 -5.08 -3.81 -4.32
CA VAL A 92 -3.65 -3.72 -4.59
C VAL A 92 -2.93 -3.64 -3.27
N GLY A 93 -2.18 -4.69 -2.97
CA GLY A 93 -1.38 -4.83 -1.78
C GLY A 93 0.07 -5.13 -2.08
N ARG A 94 0.87 -5.07 -1.02
CA ARG A 94 2.26 -5.51 -1.09
C ARG A 94 2.76 -6.01 0.26
N TYR A 95 3.66 -6.97 0.21
CA TYR A 95 4.27 -7.57 1.40
C TYR A 95 5.67 -8.08 1.10
N ILE A 96 6.39 -8.51 2.13
CA ILE A 96 7.62 -9.30 2.01
C ILE A 96 7.27 -10.68 2.54
N ASP A 97 7.46 -11.73 1.75
CA ASP A 97 7.11 -13.09 2.15
C ASP A 97 8.14 -13.70 3.12
N GLU A 98 7.86 -14.92 3.58
CA GLU A 98 8.74 -15.66 4.51
C GLU A 98 10.14 -15.96 3.94
N SER A 99 10.28 -15.93 2.61
CA SER A 99 11.56 -16.09 1.90
C SER A 99 12.25 -14.75 1.60
N ASN A 100 11.78 -13.66 2.23
CA ASN A 100 12.28 -12.30 2.05
C ASN A 100 12.13 -11.79 0.60
N ILE A 101 11.10 -12.23 -0.11
CA ILE A 101 10.76 -11.78 -1.45
C ILE A 101 9.70 -10.67 -1.33
N PRO A 102 9.98 -9.44 -1.81
CA PRO A 102 8.97 -8.41 -1.89
C PRO A 102 7.99 -8.74 -3.02
N CYS A 103 6.69 -8.70 -2.73
CA CYS A 103 5.62 -9.10 -3.62
C CYS A 103 4.57 -8.00 -3.77
N TRP A 104 4.04 -7.84 -4.99
CA TRP A 104 2.78 -7.16 -5.23
C TRP A 104 1.66 -8.18 -5.33
N ASP A 105 0.54 -7.88 -4.70
CA ASP A 105 -0.68 -8.69 -4.76
C ASP A 105 -1.79 -7.83 -5.36
N ILE A 106 -2.31 -8.25 -6.51
CA ILE A 106 -3.31 -7.48 -7.26
C ILE A 106 -4.48 -8.39 -7.56
N SER A 107 -5.66 -8.08 -7.01
CA SER A 107 -6.90 -8.75 -7.37
C SER A 107 -7.90 -7.77 -7.98
N TRP A 108 -8.69 -8.24 -8.93
CA TRP A 108 -9.70 -7.43 -9.60
C TRP A 108 -10.81 -8.28 -10.21
N HIS A 109 -11.94 -7.63 -10.46
CA HIS A 109 -13.05 -8.19 -11.21
C HIS A 109 -13.19 -7.43 -12.53
N LYS A 110 -13.29 -8.15 -13.65
CA LYS A 110 -13.63 -7.50 -14.91
C LYS A 110 -15.14 -7.28 -14.97
N LYS A 111 -15.56 -6.07 -15.33
CA LYS A 111 -16.98 -5.75 -15.47
C LYS A 111 -17.65 -6.70 -16.48
N GLY A 112 -18.74 -7.32 -16.07
CA GLY A 112 -19.47 -8.31 -16.88
C GLY A 112 -19.00 -9.75 -16.73
N GLU A 113 -17.94 -10.01 -15.96
CA GLU A 113 -17.48 -11.36 -15.63
C GLU A 113 -17.87 -11.74 -14.20
N GLY A 114 -18.30 -12.99 -14.01
CA GLY A 114 -18.71 -13.54 -12.71
C GLY A 114 -17.57 -14.08 -11.85
N PHE A 115 -16.32 -13.83 -12.23
CA PHE A 115 -15.13 -14.37 -11.58
C PHE A 115 -14.10 -13.28 -11.28
N GLY A 116 -13.40 -13.44 -10.16
CA GLY A 116 -12.27 -12.63 -9.76
C GLY A 116 -10.97 -13.16 -10.34
N ARG A 117 -9.99 -12.28 -10.50
CA ARG A 117 -8.60 -12.62 -10.81
C ARG A 117 -7.72 -12.14 -9.68
N ASN A 118 -6.65 -12.87 -9.44
CA ASN A 118 -5.59 -12.46 -8.54
C ASN A 118 -4.23 -12.80 -9.17
N VAL A 119 -3.28 -11.88 -9.06
CA VAL A 119 -1.89 -12.11 -9.43
C VAL A 119 -0.96 -11.68 -8.30
N VAL A 120 0.06 -12.48 -8.05
CA VAL A 120 1.19 -12.14 -7.18
C VAL A 120 2.43 -11.99 -8.05
N ILE A 121 3.12 -10.86 -7.92
CA ILE A 121 4.28 -10.49 -8.72
C ILE A 121 5.50 -10.34 -7.82
N ASP A 122 6.59 -11.05 -8.11
CA ASP A 122 7.90 -10.86 -7.46
C ASP A 122 8.43 -9.48 -7.86
N ALA A 123 8.52 -8.57 -6.88
CA ALA A 123 8.87 -7.19 -7.13
C ALA A 123 10.35 -6.99 -7.49
N ARG A 124 11.22 -8.00 -7.34
CA ARG A 124 12.64 -7.94 -7.71
C ARG A 124 12.86 -8.05 -9.21
N ASN A 125 11.94 -8.70 -9.92
CA ASN A 125 12.11 -9.04 -11.34
C ASN A 125 10.83 -8.89 -12.19
N GLY A 126 9.67 -8.66 -11.57
CA GLY A 126 8.38 -8.49 -12.25
C GLY A 126 7.76 -9.79 -12.76
N ARG A 127 8.26 -10.96 -12.35
CA ARG A 127 7.67 -12.25 -12.73
C ARG A 127 6.41 -12.50 -11.92
N ILE A 128 5.37 -12.98 -12.59
CA ILE A 128 4.17 -13.51 -11.92
C ILE A 128 4.57 -14.83 -11.28
N ILE A 129 4.40 -14.92 -9.97
CA ILE A 129 4.71 -16.12 -9.17
C ILE A 129 3.44 -16.86 -8.72
N ASN A 130 2.29 -16.19 -8.78
CA ASN A 130 0.99 -16.82 -8.60
C ASN A 130 -0.05 -16.10 -9.48
N GLU A 131 -0.95 -16.86 -10.11
CA GLU A 131 -2.11 -16.34 -10.82
C GLU A 131 -3.30 -17.27 -10.57
N THR A 132 -4.40 -16.72 -10.07
CA THR A 132 -5.62 -17.49 -9.79
C THR A 132 -6.84 -16.81 -10.38
N ILE A 133 -7.82 -17.65 -10.72
CA ILE A 133 -9.14 -17.24 -11.19
C ILE A 133 -10.14 -17.89 -10.23
N SER A 134 -10.92 -17.08 -9.51
CA SER A 134 -11.93 -17.57 -8.57
C SER A 134 -13.33 -17.24 -9.09
N CYS A 135 -14.14 -18.26 -9.34
CA CYS A 135 -15.57 -18.08 -9.50
C CYS A 135 -16.19 -17.87 -8.13
N MET A 136 -17.02 -16.84 -7.96
CA MET A 136 -17.86 -16.80 -6.76
C MET A 136 -18.93 -17.89 -6.92
N GLU A 137 -18.93 -18.87 -6.01
CA GLU A 137 -20.10 -19.71 -5.83
C GLU A 137 -21.28 -18.80 -5.44
N LYS A 138 -22.42 -19.01 -6.11
CA LYS A 138 -23.65 -18.24 -5.90
C LYS A 138 -24.25 -18.48 -4.53
#